data_AF-A0A382GFN7-F1
#
_entry.id   AF-A0A382GFN7-F1
#
_cell.length_a   1.000
_cell.length_b   1.000
_cell.length_c   1.000
_cell.angle_alpha   90.00
_cell.angle_beta   90.00
_cell.angle_gamma   90.00
#
_symmetry.space_group_name_H-M   'P 1'
#
loop_
_entity.id
_entity.type
_entity.pdbx_description
1 polymer ?
#
loop_
_entity_poly.entity_id
_entity_poly.type
_entity_poly.pdbx_seq_one_letter_code
_entity_poly.pdbx_strand_id
1 'polypeptide(L)'
;MAVDSKELEDFMPNTELEWSETAIARMKNVPFFVRKSVVRGIEQYAKDKGVSLIDDDVVSRARQEREGGAIEEARKKKASKAESQAVVPEVEIKRQFVNFAFYKLDPSFRRLPKERKEAAKKEFLDVLEEYDANTDMILLGYTMVGIRADVDIMLWRISYEMENFQKMTTRMYQTDLGSFLTPSYSYLSQTKRSMYQDMFNPEHEEDRTHIIPGKAKYLFIYPFVKTREWYLLTQFTRQGIMDEHIYVGNKYPSVKLNTSYSFGIDDQEFVVAFETDYPQDFVDLVMDLRETQGSLYVERDTPIFTCVANSLEDTISSLGI
;
A
#
# COMPACT_ATOMS: atom_id res chain seq x y z
N MET A 1 -32.04 -4.99 -10.12
CA MET A 1 -31.82 -4.28 -11.39
C MET A 1 -30.40 -3.75 -11.32
N ALA A 2 -29.48 -4.30 -12.12
CA ALA A 2 -28.14 -3.75 -12.24
C ALA A 2 -28.28 -2.40 -12.94
N VAL A 3 -27.89 -1.31 -12.26
CA VAL A 3 -27.83 0.02 -12.88
C VAL A 3 -26.71 -0.04 -13.91
N ASP A 4 -26.99 0.36 -15.15
CA ASP A 4 -26.00 0.39 -16.23
C ASP A 4 -24.84 1.32 -15.83
N SER A 5 -23.59 0.84 -15.93
CA SER A 5 -22.40 1.63 -15.57
C SER A 5 -22.31 2.92 -16.37
N LYS A 6 -22.84 2.92 -17.61
CA LYS A 6 -22.91 4.10 -18.47
C LYS A 6 -23.89 5.15 -17.97
N GLU A 7 -25.01 4.72 -17.37
CA GLU A 7 -25.99 5.64 -16.76
C GLU A 7 -25.42 6.32 -15.50
N LEU A 8 -24.54 5.63 -14.75
CA LEU A 8 -23.85 6.20 -13.59
C LEU A 8 -22.77 7.22 -13.97
N GLU A 9 -22.07 7.00 -15.08
CA GLU A 9 -21.06 7.93 -15.59
C GLU A 9 -21.69 9.25 -16.08
N ASP A 10 -22.85 9.17 -16.73
CA ASP A 10 -23.60 10.34 -17.21
C ASP A 10 -24.47 11.01 -16.13
N PHE A 11 -24.63 10.38 -14.95
CA PHE A 11 -25.49 10.85 -13.88
C PHE A 11 -25.05 12.20 -13.30
N MET A 12 -25.85 13.25 -13.52
CA MET A 12 -25.72 14.49 -12.77
C MET A 12 -26.69 14.48 -11.57
N PRO A 13 -26.22 14.84 -10.36
CA PRO A 13 -27.12 15.04 -9.24
C PRO A 13 -28.07 16.22 -9.53
N ASN A 14 -29.27 16.22 -8.95
CA ASN A 14 -30.19 17.35 -9.05
C ASN A 14 -29.51 18.64 -8.60
N THR A 15 -29.53 19.64 -9.47
CA THR A 15 -28.96 20.98 -9.26
C THR A 15 -30.07 21.96 -8.89
N GLU A 16 -29.78 22.85 -7.93
CA GLU A 16 -30.69 23.94 -7.55
C GLU A 16 -30.42 25.23 -8.34
N LEU A 17 -29.25 25.34 -8.99
CA LEU A 17 -28.86 26.46 -9.84
C LEU A 17 -28.68 26.03 -11.31
N GLU A 18 -28.58 27.00 -12.21
CA GLU A 18 -28.30 26.72 -13.62
C GLU A 18 -26.81 26.46 -13.84
N TRP A 19 -26.48 25.43 -14.62
CA TRP A 19 -25.10 25.05 -14.95
C TRP A 19 -24.89 25.14 -16.47
N SER A 20 -23.74 25.71 -16.87
CA SER A 20 -23.31 25.68 -18.28
C SER A 20 -22.95 24.26 -18.73
N GLU A 21 -23.08 23.97 -20.02
CA GLU A 21 -22.69 22.67 -20.60
C GLU A 21 -21.22 22.32 -20.33
N THR A 22 -20.34 23.33 -20.37
CA THR A 22 -18.91 23.17 -20.08
C THR A 22 -18.65 22.80 -18.61
N ALA A 23 -19.40 23.40 -17.68
CA ALA A 23 -19.29 23.06 -16.26
C ALA A 23 -19.86 21.66 -15.96
N ILE A 24 -20.96 21.27 -16.62
CA ILE A 24 -21.54 19.93 -16.53
C ILE A 24 -20.54 18.87 -17.04
N ALA A 25 -19.93 19.11 -18.21
CA ALA A 25 -18.92 18.20 -18.75
C ALA A 25 -17.74 18.00 -17.79
N ARG A 26 -17.34 19.06 -17.09
CA ARG A 26 -16.28 18.99 -16.08
C ARG A 26 -16.70 18.21 -14.84
N MET A 27 -17.97 18.29 -14.43
CA MET A 27 -18.51 17.46 -13.34
C MET A 27 -18.64 15.99 -13.72
N LYS A 28 -18.84 15.66 -14.99
CA LYS A 28 -18.82 14.27 -15.47
C LYS A 28 -17.45 13.59 -15.32
N ASN A 29 -16.37 14.36 -15.30
CA ASN A 29 -15.03 13.84 -14.97
C ASN A 29 -14.81 13.60 -13.46
N VAL A 30 -15.73 14.06 -12.61
CA VAL A 30 -15.72 13.76 -11.17
C VAL A 30 -16.46 12.43 -10.96
N PRO A 31 -15.89 11.47 -10.20
CA PRO A 31 -16.54 10.19 -9.94
C PRO A 31 -17.96 10.35 -9.38
N PHE A 32 -18.94 9.62 -9.92
CA PHE A 32 -20.38 9.83 -9.67
C PHE A 32 -20.75 9.82 -8.17
N PHE A 33 -20.06 8.99 -7.38
CA PHE A 33 -20.30 8.82 -5.94
C PHE A 33 -19.82 10.02 -5.10
N VAL A 34 -18.88 10.83 -5.60
CA VAL A 34 -18.43 12.10 -4.96
C VAL A 34 -19.09 13.33 -5.59
N ARG A 35 -19.55 13.21 -6.84
CA ARG A 35 -20.13 14.28 -7.67
C ARG A 35 -21.23 15.07 -6.95
N LYS A 36 -22.12 14.40 -6.20
CA LYS A 36 -23.17 15.06 -5.40
C LYS A 36 -22.62 16.03 -4.35
N SER A 37 -21.56 15.65 -3.66
CA SER A 37 -20.92 16.49 -2.64
C SER A 37 -20.20 17.69 -3.27
N VAL A 38 -19.54 17.46 -4.41
CA VAL A 38 -18.83 18.51 -5.16
C VAL A 38 -19.81 19.53 -5.72
N VAL A 39 -20.87 19.08 -6.39
CA VAL A 39 -21.93 19.94 -6.95
C VAL A 39 -22.57 20.79 -5.84
N ARG A 40 -22.96 20.18 -4.72
CA ARG A 40 -23.54 20.92 -3.58
C ARG A 40 -22.59 22.01 -3.04
N GLY A 41 -21.29 21.73 -2.99
CA GLY A 41 -20.30 22.71 -2.55
C GLY A 41 -20.17 23.91 -3.51
N ILE A 42 -20.21 23.64 -4.83
CA ILE A 42 -20.14 24.69 -5.85
C ILE A 42 -21.42 25.51 -5.88
N GLU A 43 -22.59 24.89 -5.71
CA GLU A 43 -23.86 25.63 -5.61
C GLU A 43 -23.95 26.50 -4.37
N GLN A 44 -23.45 26.01 -3.23
CA GLN A 44 -23.37 26.83 -2.01
C GLN A 44 -22.47 28.04 -2.23
N TYR A 45 -21.30 27.83 -2.84
CA TYR A 45 -20.41 28.93 -3.23
C TYR A 45 -21.10 29.94 -4.14
N ALA A 46 -21.79 29.48 -5.18
CA ALA A 46 -22.48 30.34 -6.12
C ALA A 46 -23.58 31.16 -5.42
N LYS A 47 -24.37 30.54 -4.52
CA LYS A 47 -25.35 31.25 -3.69
C LYS A 47 -24.71 32.32 -2.80
N ASP A 48 -23.60 31.98 -2.13
CA ASP A 48 -22.90 32.89 -1.23
C ASP A 48 -22.31 34.10 -1.98
N LYS A 49 -21.92 33.92 -3.25
CA LYS A 49 -21.41 34.98 -4.13
C LYS A 49 -22.49 35.65 -4.99
N GLY A 50 -23.76 35.25 -4.85
CA GLY A 50 -24.88 35.80 -5.63
C GLY A 50 -24.81 35.47 -7.13
N VAL A 51 -24.15 34.38 -7.51
CA VAL A 51 -24.02 33.93 -8.90
C VAL A 51 -25.15 32.95 -9.23
N SER A 52 -25.91 33.23 -10.29
CA SER A 52 -27.05 32.42 -10.72
C SER A 52 -26.71 31.34 -11.75
N LEU A 53 -25.66 31.56 -12.56
CA LEU A 53 -25.18 30.62 -13.57
C LEU A 53 -23.78 30.10 -13.22
N ILE A 54 -23.65 28.78 -13.11
CA ILE A 54 -22.39 28.12 -12.81
C ILE A 54 -21.68 27.75 -14.12
N ASP A 55 -20.68 28.56 -14.45
CA ASP A 55 -19.75 28.33 -15.56
C ASP A 55 -18.40 27.75 -15.09
N ASP A 56 -17.49 27.49 -16.03
CA ASP A 56 -16.18 26.90 -15.73
C ASP A 56 -15.31 27.78 -14.81
N ASP A 57 -15.49 29.10 -14.88
CA ASP A 57 -14.79 30.06 -14.03
C ASP A 57 -15.33 30.00 -12.59
N VAL A 58 -16.65 29.91 -12.42
CA VAL A 58 -17.29 29.71 -11.11
C VAL A 58 -16.83 28.40 -10.46
N VAL A 59 -16.78 27.30 -11.23
CA VAL A 59 -16.27 26.01 -10.74
C VAL A 59 -14.81 26.13 -10.28
N SER A 60 -13.98 26.85 -11.05
CA SER A 60 -12.56 27.06 -10.73
C SER A 60 -12.37 27.92 -9.48
N ARG A 61 -13.13 29.01 -9.34
CA ARG A 61 -13.08 29.89 -8.16
C ARG A 61 -13.62 29.21 -6.91
N ALA A 62 -14.72 28.46 -7.01
CA ALA A 62 -15.27 27.67 -5.91
C ALA A 62 -14.24 26.68 -5.37
N ARG A 63 -13.48 26.04 -6.27
CA ARG A 63 -12.37 25.16 -5.90
C ARG A 63 -11.25 25.93 -5.19
N GLN A 64 -10.77 27.03 -5.78
CA GLN A 64 -9.68 27.84 -5.19
C GLN A 64 -10.03 28.40 -3.80
N GLU A 65 -11.27 28.87 -3.60
CA GLU A 65 -11.70 29.41 -2.31
C GLU A 65 -11.84 28.31 -1.25
N ARG A 66 -12.34 27.13 -1.64
CA ARG A 66 -12.38 25.96 -0.77
C ARG A 66 -10.98 25.46 -0.40
N GLU A 67 -10.05 25.49 -1.35
CA GLU A 67 -8.63 25.19 -1.12
C GLU A 67 -8.00 26.20 -0.15
N GLY A 68 -8.26 27.50 -0.34
CA GLY A 68 -7.80 28.58 0.54
C GLY A 68 -8.36 28.47 1.96
N GLY A 69 -9.66 28.23 2.09
CA GLY A 69 -10.34 28.05 3.37
C GLY A 69 -9.85 26.82 4.13
N ALA A 70 -9.60 25.71 3.43
CA ALA A 70 -9.06 24.50 4.05
C ALA A 70 -7.58 24.66 4.47
N ILE A 71 -6.78 25.44 3.74
CA ILE A 71 -5.41 25.81 4.15
C ILE A 71 -5.47 26.70 5.40
N GLU A 72 -6.41 27.63 5.47
CA GLU A 72 -6.59 28.52 6.62
C GLU A 72 -7.11 27.75 7.85
N GLU A 73 -8.04 26.81 7.67
CA GLU A 73 -8.48 25.89 8.72
C GLU A 73 -7.36 24.96 9.18
N ALA A 74 -6.53 24.44 8.28
CA ALA A 74 -5.37 23.63 8.65
C ALA A 74 -4.36 24.45 9.46
N ARG A 75 -4.14 25.72 9.09
CA ARG A 75 -3.32 26.66 9.88
C ARG A 75 -3.94 26.96 11.24
N LYS A 76 -5.25 27.20 11.31
CA LYS A 76 -5.99 27.43 12.57
C LYS A 76 -6.01 26.20 13.45
N LYS A 77 -6.21 24.99 12.91
CA LYS A 77 -6.08 23.72 13.65
C LYS A 77 -4.66 23.49 14.16
N LYS A 78 -3.64 23.87 13.37
CA LYS A 78 -2.24 23.78 13.80
C LYS A 78 -1.89 24.81 14.89
N ALA A 79 -2.48 26.00 14.83
CA ALA A 79 -2.34 27.05 15.85
C ALA A 79 -3.13 26.74 17.13
N SER A 80 -4.38 26.26 17.01
CA SER A 80 -5.20 25.87 18.15
C SER A 80 -4.65 24.63 18.87
N LYS A 81 -4.04 23.69 18.13
CA LYS A 81 -3.31 22.54 18.70
C LYS A 81 -2.02 22.99 19.42
N ALA A 82 -1.43 24.13 19.06
CA ALA A 82 -0.29 24.71 19.76
C ALA A 82 -0.71 25.48 21.03
N GLU A 83 -1.92 26.08 21.06
CA GLU A 83 -2.44 26.81 22.22
C GLU A 83 -3.15 25.92 23.25
N SER A 84 -3.72 24.77 22.84
CA SER A 84 -4.45 23.86 23.74
C SER A 84 -3.61 22.73 24.35
N GLN A 85 -2.31 22.66 24.06
CA GLN A 85 -1.42 21.65 24.65
C GLN A 85 -0.98 22.05 26.06
N ALA A 86 -1.86 21.82 27.04
CA ALA A 86 -1.37 21.18 28.26
C ALA A 86 -0.74 19.86 27.81
N VAL A 87 0.52 19.62 28.20
CA VAL A 87 1.39 18.53 27.74
C VAL A 87 0.74 17.17 28.01
N VAL A 88 -0.16 16.74 27.13
CA VAL A 88 -0.45 15.32 26.92
C VAL A 88 0.70 14.86 26.03
N PRO A 89 1.59 13.96 26.50
CA PRO A 89 2.68 13.49 25.68
C PRO A 89 2.09 12.92 24.39
N GLU A 90 2.48 13.49 23.25
CA GLU A 90 2.21 12.92 21.95
C GLU A 90 2.82 11.52 21.99
N VAL A 91 1.98 10.48 22.09
CA VAL A 91 2.46 9.10 22.19
C VAL A 91 3.29 8.86 20.93
N GLU A 92 4.60 8.74 21.10
CA GLU A 92 5.52 8.52 20.00
C GLU A 92 5.21 7.14 19.42
N ILE A 93 4.48 7.10 18.31
CA ILE A 93 4.13 5.84 17.64
C ILE A 93 5.43 5.31 17.03
N LYS A 94 6.03 4.34 17.72
CA LYS A 94 7.22 3.64 17.25
C LYS A 94 6.86 2.94 15.93
N ARG A 95 7.61 3.24 14.87
CA ARG A 95 7.39 2.67 13.54
C ARG A 95 8.21 1.41 13.36
N GLN A 96 7.65 0.42 12.67
CA GLN A 96 8.33 -0.82 12.36
C GLN A 96 9.09 -0.68 11.04
N PHE A 97 10.34 -1.11 11.02
CA PHE A 97 11.02 -1.44 9.77
C PHE A 97 10.46 -2.75 9.23
N VAL A 98 10.32 -2.82 7.93
CA VAL A 98 9.77 -3.95 7.20
C VAL A 98 10.72 -4.31 6.09
N ASN A 99 11.10 -5.58 6.04
CA ASN A 99 11.96 -6.11 5.00
C ASN A 99 11.38 -7.37 4.36
N PHE A 100 11.38 -7.41 3.03
CA PHE A 100 11.04 -8.58 2.23
C PHE A 100 12.32 -9.06 1.55
N ALA A 101 12.90 -10.16 2.04
CA ALA A 101 14.15 -10.70 1.54
C ALA A 101 13.92 -11.95 0.70
N PHE A 102 14.39 -11.93 -0.54
CA PHE A 102 14.12 -12.94 -1.55
C PHE A 102 15.39 -13.71 -1.89
N TYR A 103 15.35 -15.04 -1.83
CA TYR A 103 16.52 -15.89 -2.05
C TYR A 103 16.28 -16.94 -3.12
N LYS A 104 17.32 -17.19 -3.92
CA LYS A 104 17.40 -18.29 -4.87
C LYS A 104 18.40 -19.32 -4.36
N LEU A 105 18.04 -20.60 -4.42
CA LEU A 105 18.94 -21.69 -4.08
C LEU A 105 19.84 -22.02 -5.29
N ASP A 106 21.15 -22.10 -5.05
CA ASP A 106 22.09 -22.61 -6.04
C ASP A 106 21.74 -24.07 -6.42
N PRO A 107 21.51 -24.38 -7.71
CA PRO A 107 21.22 -25.74 -8.17
C PRO A 107 22.26 -26.80 -7.76
N SER A 108 23.52 -26.42 -7.49
CA SER A 108 24.56 -27.36 -7.03
C SER A 108 24.20 -28.01 -5.70
N PHE A 109 23.47 -27.31 -4.83
CA PHE A 109 23.10 -27.82 -3.51
C PHE A 109 22.26 -29.10 -3.61
N ARG A 110 21.36 -29.17 -4.60
CA ARG A 110 20.51 -30.36 -4.83
C ARG A 110 21.30 -31.64 -5.16
N ARG A 111 22.56 -31.51 -5.58
CA ARG A 111 23.45 -32.62 -5.96
C ARG A 111 24.32 -33.11 -4.82
N LEU A 112 24.25 -32.47 -3.64
CA LEU A 112 25.00 -32.90 -2.46
C LEU A 112 24.44 -34.21 -1.89
N PRO A 113 25.26 -34.98 -1.14
CA PRO A 113 24.80 -36.17 -0.43
C PRO A 113 23.63 -35.85 0.50
N LYS A 114 22.70 -36.80 0.65
CA LYS A 114 21.48 -36.62 1.42
C LYS A 114 21.79 -36.23 2.87
N GLU A 115 22.77 -36.88 3.49
CA GLU A 115 23.16 -36.63 4.88
C GLU A 115 23.62 -35.19 5.10
N ARG A 116 24.34 -34.61 4.14
CA ARG A 116 24.78 -33.20 4.21
C ARG A 116 23.60 -32.25 4.05
N LYS A 117 22.69 -32.53 3.11
CA LYS A 117 21.49 -31.69 2.89
C LYS A 117 20.60 -31.64 4.14
N GLU A 118 20.35 -32.78 4.78
CA GLU A 118 19.56 -32.84 6.01
C GLU A 118 20.23 -32.09 7.17
N ALA A 119 21.56 -32.25 7.34
CA ALA A 119 22.31 -31.53 8.36
C ALA A 119 22.30 -30.01 8.12
N ALA A 120 22.52 -29.57 6.88
CA ALA A 120 22.50 -28.16 6.48
C ALA A 120 21.09 -27.53 6.63
N LYS A 121 20.04 -28.28 6.28
CA LYS A 121 18.65 -27.88 6.50
C LYS A 121 18.36 -27.67 7.99
N LYS A 122 18.76 -28.63 8.84
CA LYS A 122 18.58 -28.53 10.28
C LYS A 122 19.33 -27.32 10.86
N GLU A 123 20.61 -27.15 10.53
CA GLU A 123 21.41 -26.02 10.99
C GLU A 123 20.77 -24.67 10.61
N PHE A 124 20.27 -24.56 9.38
CA PHE A 124 19.61 -23.34 8.92
C PHE A 124 18.29 -23.08 9.66
N LEU A 125 17.47 -24.11 9.88
CA LEU A 125 16.23 -24.00 10.63
C LEU A 125 16.47 -23.63 12.09
N ASP A 126 17.47 -24.22 12.75
CA ASP A 126 17.85 -23.86 14.12
C ASP A 126 18.12 -22.34 14.24
N VAL A 127 18.76 -21.73 13.23
CA VAL A 127 18.98 -20.27 13.19
C VAL A 127 17.68 -19.50 12.98
N LEU A 128 16.80 -19.92 12.07
CA LEU A 128 15.53 -19.22 11.84
C LEU A 128 14.61 -19.27 13.06
N GLU A 129 14.53 -20.43 13.73
CA GLU A 129 13.73 -20.64 14.94
C GLU A 129 14.24 -19.81 16.13
N GLU A 130 15.56 -19.59 16.24
CA GLU A 130 16.14 -18.67 17.24
C GLU A 130 15.57 -17.25 17.09
N TYR A 131 15.43 -16.77 15.85
CA TYR A 131 14.87 -15.45 15.57
C TYR A 131 13.34 -15.40 15.68
N ASP A 132 12.65 -16.48 15.34
CA ASP A 132 11.19 -16.59 15.49
C ASP A 132 10.75 -16.62 16.97
N ALA A 133 11.56 -17.26 17.82
CA ALA A 133 11.33 -17.31 19.26
C ALA A 133 11.66 -15.98 19.98
N ASN A 134 12.41 -15.09 19.33
CA ASN A 134 12.77 -13.79 19.90
C ASN A 134 11.65 -12.76 19.65
N THR A 135 11.34 -11.95 20.67
CA THR A 135 10.35 -10.85 20.57
C THR A 135 10.84 -9.63 19.78
N ASP A 136 12.13 -9.56 19.42
CA ASP A 136 12.73 -8.40 18.75
C ASP A 136 12.32 -8.24 17.27
N MET A 137 11.82 -9.30 16.64
CA MET A 137 11.45 -9.31 15.23
C MET A 137 10.36 -10.35 14.95
N ILE A 138 9.43 -10.01 14.05
CA ILE A 138 8.50 -10.97 13.45
C ILE A 138 9.16 -11.54 12.21
N LEU A 139 9.13 -12.86 12.06
CA LEU A 139 9.69 -13.58 10.93
C LEU A 139 8.63 -14.50 10.31
N LEU A 140 8.43 -14.41 9.00
CA LEU A 140 7.50 -15.27 8.27
C LEU A 140 8.17 -15.86 7.03
N GLY A 141 7.89 -17.14 6.78
CA GLY A 141 8.40 -17.89 5.65
C GLY A 141 7.38 -18.00 4.52
N TYR A 142 7.84 -17.79 3.29
CA TYR A 142 7.04 -17.97 2.09
C TYR A 142 7.83 -18.70 1.01
N THR A 143 7.13 -19.53 0.25
CA THR A 143 7.68 -20.22 -0.91
C THR A 143 7.14 -19.66 -2.22
N MET A 144 7.99 -19.67 -3.24
CA MET A 144 7.68 -19.34 -4.63
C MET A 144 8.18 -20.42 -5.60
N VAL A 145 8.63 -21.57 -5.07
CA VAL A 145 9.09 -22.70 -5.87
C VAL A 145 7.99 -23.13 -6.83
N GLY A 146 8.30 -23.14 -8.13
CA GLY A 146 7.36 -23.49 -9.19
C GLY A 146 6.41 -22.36 -9.62
N ILE A 147 6.47 -21.19 -8.98
CA ILE A 147 5.65 -20.01 -9.33
C ILE A 147 6.49 -18.99 -10.09
N ARG A 148 7.68 -18.65 -9.56
CA ARG A 148 8.60 -17.68 -10.16
C ARG A 148 9.99 -18.30 -10.35
N ALA A 149 10.66 -17.98 -11.46
CA ALA A 149 11.89 -18.68 -11.84
C ALA A 149 13.15 -18.16 -11.14
N ASP A 150 13.22 -16.86 -10.88
CA ASP A 150 14.39 -16.13 -10.35
C ASP A 150 14.46 -16.12 -8.81
N VAL A 151 13.44 -16.62 -8.10
CA VAL A 151 13.42 -16.70 -6.63
C VAL A 151 12.74 -17.98 -6.16
N ASP A 152 13.25 -18.61 -5.10
CA ASP A 152 12.65 -19.82 -4.52
C ASP A 152 11.90 -19.56 -3.21
N ILE A 153 12.46 -18.75 -2.30
CA ILE A 153 11.86 -18.44 -0.99
C ILE A 153 11.93 -16.94 -0.68
N MET A 154 11.04 -16.50 0.19
CA MET A 154 11.01 -15.14 0.73
C MET A 154 10.85 -15.17 2.25
N LEU A 155 11.59 -14.31 2.94
CA LEU A 155 11.43 -14.06 4.38
C LEU A 155 10.88 -12.65 4.57
N TRP A 156 9.71 -12.56 5.20
CA TRP A 156 9.11 -11.28 5.60
C TRP A 156 9.52 -11.01 7.05
N ARG A 157 10.28 -9.93 7.25
CA ARG A 157 10.93 -9.57 8.50
C ARG A 157 10.43 -8.21 8.96
N ILE A 158 9.97 -8.11 10.20
CA ILE A 158 9.45 -6.87 10.76
C ILE A 158 10.10 -6.63 12.11
N SER A 159 10.82 -5.52 12.27
CA SER A 159 11.51 -5.21 13.52
C SER A 159 11.46 -3.72 13.81
N TYR A 160 11.66 -3.35 15.08
CA TYR A 160 11.87 -1.96 15.45
C TYR A 160 13.32 -1.49 15.29
N GLU A 161 14.25 -2.40 15.04
CA GLU A 161 15.67 -2.10 14.80
C GLU A 161 16.11 -2.71 13.46
N MET A 162 16.69 -1.89 12.59
CA MET A 162 17.07 -2.31 11.24
C MET A 162 18.26 -3.27 11.26
N GLU A 163 19.16 -3.11 12.23
CA GLU A 163 20.36 -3.91 12.44
C GLU A 163 20.04 -5.39 12.65
N ASN A 164 18.84 -5.72 13.14
CA ASN A 164 18.39 -7.10 13.31
C ASN A 164 18.33 -7.84 11.97
N PHE A 165 17.93 -7.17 10.88
CA PHE A 165 17.93 -7.79 9.55
C PHE A 165 19.35 -8.13 9.09
N GLN A 166 20.31 -7.23 9.34
CA GLN A 166 21.71 -7.45 8.98
C GLN A 166 22.33 -8.59 9.80
N LYS A 167 22.13 -8.59 11.13
CA LYS A 167 22.62 -9.65 12.03
C LYS A 167 22.05 -11.01 11.65
N MET A 168 20.74 -11.11 11.44
CA MET A 168 20.07 -12.34 11.02
C MET A 168 20.62 -12.84 9.69
N THR A 169 20.71 -11.98 8.67
CA THR A 169 21.23 -12.38 7.36
C THR A 169 22.67 -12.87 7.45
N THR A 170 23.50 -12.25 8.29
CA THR A 170 24.88 -12.67 8.52
C THR A 170 24.94 -14.07 9.15
N ARG A 171 24.09 -14.34 10.16
CA ARG A 171 23.99 -15.66 10.78
C ARG A 171 23.50 -16.73 9.81
N MET A 172 22.50 -16.40 8.98
CA MET A 172 22.03 -17.29 7.92
C MET A 172 23.17 -17.67 6.97
N TYR A 173 23.94 -16.70 6.47
CA TYR A 173 25.06 -16.96 5.55
C TYR A 173 26.23 -17.72 6.17
N GLN A 174 26.31 -17.84 7.50
CA GLN A 174 27.32 -18.66 8.18
C GLN A 174 27.00 -20.16 8.18
N THR A 175 25.76 -20.54 7.86
CA THR A 175 25.34 -21.95 7.77
C THR A 175 25.71 -22.57 6.42
N ASP A 176 25.74 -23.90 6.36
CA ASP A 176 26.04 -24.61 5.10
C ASP A 176 24.98 -24.29 4.03
N LEU A 177 23.68 -24.40 4.33
CA LEU A 177 22.61 -24.07 3.37
C LEU A 177 22.64 -22.58 2.96
N GLY A 178 22.86 -21.67 3.92
CA GLY A 178 22.90 -20.24 3.66
C GLY A 178 24.01 -19.83 2.68
N SER A 179 25.12 -20.57 2.65
CA SER A 179 26.21 -20.34 1.69
C SER A 179 25.80 -20.59 0.22
N PHE A 180 24.71 -21.34 -0.02
CA PHE A 180 24.14 -21.59 -1.35
C PHE A 180 22.92 -20.71 -1.67
N LEU A 181 22.54 -19.79 -0.78
CA LEU A 181 21.44 -18.86 -1.02
C LEU A 181 21.96 -17.56 -1.64
N THR A 182 21.47 -17.24 -2.83
CA THR A 182 21.75 -15.96 -3.50
C THR A 182 20.62 -14.98 -3.22
N PRO A 183 20.89 -13.80 -2.62
CA PRO A 183 19.88 -12.76 -2.47
C PRO A 183 19.52 -12.21 -3.85
N SER A 184 18.27 -12.41 -4.25
CA SER A 184 17.78 -12.00 -5.58
C SER A 184 17.16 -10.61 -5.54
N TYR A 185 16.38 -10.33 -4.48
CA TYR A 185 15.78 -9.04 -4.21
C TYR A 185 15.73 -8.80 -2.70
N SER A 186 15.72 -7.54 -2.29
CA SER A 186 15.49 -7.15 -0.90
C SER A 186 14.81 -5.78 -0.90
N TYR A 187 13.59 -5.70 -0.38
CA TYR A 187 12.91 -4.42 -0.21
C TYR A 187 12.92 -4.00 1.25
N LEU A 188 13.48 -2.83 1.53
CA LEU A 188 13.47 -2.18 2.84
C LEU A 188 12.44 -1.06 2.85
N SER A 189 11.63 -1.01 3.90
CA SER A 189 10.57 -0.03 4.06
C SER A 189 10.23 0.18 5.54
N GLN A 190 9.34 1.13 5.84
CA GLN A 190 8.90 1.42 7.19
C GLN A 190 7.38 1.64 7.24
N THR A 191 6.73 1.24 8.34
CA THR A 191 5.32 1.58 8.58
C THR A 191 5.16 3.08 8.79
N LYS A 192 4.08 3.63 8.25
CA LYS A 192 3.75 5.06 8.38
C LYS A 192 2.25 5.22 8.25
N ARG A 193 1.66 6.11 9.06
CA ARG A 193 0.26 6.49 8.90
C ARG A 193 0.02 7.03 7.48
N SER A 194 -1.08 6.61 6.88
CA SER A 194 -1.51 7.10 5.57
C SER A 194 -1.63 8.63 5.58
N MET A 195 -1.26 9.26 4.46
CA MET A 195 -1.54 10.69 4.23
C MET A 195 -2.95 10.95 3.72
N TYR A 196 -3.63 9.92 3.23
CA TYR A 196 -4.96 9.97 2.65
C TYR A 196 -5.95 9.30 3.59
N GLN A 197 -7.03 10.00 3.87
CA GLN A 197 -8.10 9.51 4.72
C GLN A 197 -8.98 8.53 3.96
N ASP A 198 -9.18 7.35 4.53
CA ASP A 198 -10.22 6.44 4.08
C ASP A 198 -11.54 6.85 4.71
N MET A 199 -12.37 7.57 3.94
CA MET A 199 -13.68 8.02 4.42
C MET A 199 -14.70 6.88 4.55
N PHE A 200 -14.42 5.71 3.97
CA PHE A 200 -15.31 4.55 3.99
C PHE A 200 -15.02 3.63 5.19
N ASN A 201 -13.76 3.60 5.65
CA ASN A 201 -13.38 2.92 6.88
C ASN A 201 -12.29 3.70 7.65
N PRO A 202 -12.69 4.61 8.57
CA PRO A 202 -11.75 5.43 9.33
C PRO A 202 -10.84 4.61 10.28
N GLU A 203 -11.30 3.45 10.75
CA GLU A 203 -10.54 2.59 11.68
C GLU A 203 -9.37 1.87 10.99
N HIS A 204 -9.43 1.68 9.67
CA HIS A 204 -8.31 1.11 8.89
C HIS A 204 -7.01 1.94 8.95
N GLU A 205 -7.04 3.22 9.34
CA GLU A 205 -5.84 4.04 9.42
C GLU A 205 -4.95 3.72 10.63
N GLU A 206 -5.53 3.36 11.78
CA GLU A 206 -4.78 3.10 13.02
C GLU A 206 -3.99 1.78 12.92
N ASP A 207 -4.60 0.76 12.29
CA ASP A 207 -4.01 -0.55 12.02
C ASP A 207 -2.75 -0.52 11.14
N ARG A 208 -2.52 0.53 10.34
CA ARG A 208 -1.36 0.60 9.42
C ARG A 208 -0.04 1.00 10.08
N THR A 209 -0.07 1.38 11.35
CA THR A 209 1.14 1.72 12.11
C THR A 209 1.84 0.47 12.66
N HIS A 210 1.09 -0.60 12.86
CA HIS A 210 1.54 -1.89 13.38
C HIS A 210 1.04 -3.03 12.47
N ILE A 211 1.96 -3.70 11.78
CA ILE A 211 1.58 -4.80 10.88
C ILE A 211 1.29 -6.05 11.70
N ILE A 212 0.11 -6.65 11.47
CA ILE A 212 -0.23 -8.01 11.90
C ILE A 212 -0.23 -8.88 10.64
N PRO A 213 0.90 -9.51 10.30
CA PRO A 213 1.04 -10.28 9.07
C PRO A 213 0.60 -11.74 9.25
N GLY A 214 0.51 -12.50 8.15
CA GLY A 214 0.35 -13.95 8.16
C GLY A 214 -1.10 -14.42 8.33
N LYS A 215 -2.08 -13.60 7.98
CA LYS A 215 -3.51 -13.95 8.16
C LYS A 215 -4.13 -14.68 6.96
N ALA A 216 -3.43 -14.77 5.84
CA ALA A 216 -3.93 -15.40 4.62
C ALA A 216 -2.88 -16.28 3.94
N LYS A 217 -3.34 -17.20 3.11
CA LYS A 217 -2.49 -18.19 2.43
C LYS A 217 -1.59 -17.60 1.35
N TYR A 218 -2.06 -16.60 0.61
CA TYR A 218 -1.31 -16.02 -0.50
C TYR A 218 -0.90 -14.58 -0.19
N LEU A 219 0.30 -14.23 -0.65
CA LEU A 219 0.87 -12.90 -0.49
C LEU A 219 1.41 -12.41 -1.84
N PHE A 220 1.00 -11.21 -2.25
CA PHE A 220 1.46 -10.57 -3.48
C PHE A 220 2.24 -9.30 -3.14
N ILE A 221 3.50 -9.21 -3.54
CA ILE A 221 4.39 -8.10 -3.20
C ILE A 221 4.94 -7.46 -4.46
N TYR A 222 4.95 -6.13 -4.51
CA TYR A 222 5.68 -5.40 -5.54
C TYR A 222 6.13 -4.01 -5.04
N PRO A 223 7.24 -3.49 -5.58
CA PRO A 223 7.64 -2.11 -5.32
C PRO A 223 6.71 -1.17 -6.07
N PHE A 224 6.55 0.05 -5.58
CA PHE A 224 5.72 1.06 -6.24
C PHE A 224 6.44 2.41 -6.27
N VAL A 225 6.50 3.01 -7.45
CA VAL A 225 7.12 4.32 -7.70
C VAL A 225 6.11 5.18 -8.46
N LYS A 226 5.85 6.37 -7.94
CA LYS A 226 5.05 7.39 -8.61
C LYS A 226 5.95 8.29 -9.46
N THR A 227 5.40 8.78 -10.55
CA THR A 227 6.01 9.85 -11.37
C THR A 227 6.16 11.15 -10.56
N ARG A 228 7.06 12.06 -10.99
CA ARG A 228 7.28 13.34 -10.30
C ARG A 228 6.06 14.25 -10.35
N GLU A 229 5.30 14.19 -11.44
CA GLU A 229 4.06 14.93 -11.66
C GLU A 229 3.05 14.69 -10.54
N TRP A 230 2.98 13.46 -10.00
CA TRP A 230 2.15 13.13 -8.84
C TRP A 230 2.43 14.06 -7.66
N TYR A 231 3.71 14.28 -7.36
CA TYR A 231 4.14 15.07 -6.20
C TYR A 231 3.96 16.57 -6.41
N LEU A 232 3.81 17.03 -7.66
CA LEU A 232 3.51 18.41 -7.99
C LEU A 232 2.00 18.73 -7.90
N LEU A 233 1.14 17.70 -7.83
CA LEU A 233 -0.28 17.89 -7.60
C LEU A 233 -0.58 18.42 -6.19
N THR A 234 -1.61 19.25 -6.10
CA THR A 234 -2.13 19.71 -4.80
C THR A 234 -2.63 18.53 -3.97
N GLN A 235 -2.58 18.66 -2.64
CA GLN A 235 -3.04 17.62 -1.73
C GLN A 235 -4.50 17.22 -2.00
N PHE A 236 -5.37 18.19 -2.30
CA PHE A 236 -6.78 17.94 -2.62
C PHE A 236 -6.96 17.13 -3.90
N THR A 237 -6.16 17.42 -4.93
CA THR A 237 -6.19 16.65 -6.18
C THR A 237 -5.77 15.20 -5.91
N ARG A 238 -4.69 15.00 -5.16
CA ARG A 238 -4.22 13.67 -4.78
C ARG A 238 -5.25 12.91 -3.94
N GLN A 239 -5.90 13.57 -2.97
CA GLN A 239 -6.97 12.96 -2.18
C GLN A 239 -8.11 12.51 -3.08
N GLY A 240 -8.62 13.34 -3.99
CA GLY A 240 -9.72 12.95 -4.89
C GLY A 240 -9.38 11.76 -5.79
N ILE A 241 -8.13 11.70 -6.30
CA ILE A 241 -7.65 10.54 -7.07
C ILE A 241 -7.55 9.29 -6.17
N MET A 242 -7.08 9.45 -4.93
CA MET A 242 -7.00 8.35 -3.98
C MET A 242 -8.37 7.89 -3.48
N ASP A 243 -9.38 8.77 -3.41
CA ASP A 243 -10.75 8.41 -3.04
C ASP A 243 -11.35 7.43 -4.06
N GLU A 244 -11.09 7.66 -5.35
CA GLU A 244 -11.44 6.71 -6.42
C GLU A 244 -10.72 5.37 -6.26
N HIS A 245 -9.41 5.42 -6.03
CA HIS A 245 -8.59 4.22 -5.81
C HIS A 245 -9.07 3.40 -4.60
N ILE A 246 -9.37 4.07 -3.47
CA ILE A 246 -9.90 3.46 -2.24
C ILE A 246 -11.28 2.87 -2.50
N TYR A 247 -12.14 3.59 -3.23
CA TYR A 247 -13.47 3.10 -3.58
C TYR A 247 -13.41 1.80 -4.39
N VAL A 248 -12.54 1.73 -5.39
CA VAL A 248 -12.32 0.49 -6.16
C VAL A 248 -11.75 -0.61 -5.27
N GLY A 249 -10.74 -0.32 -4.45
CA GLY A 249 -10.15 -1.29 -3.51
C GLY A 249 -11.16 -1.89 -2.54
N ASN A 250 -12.09 -1.08 -2.02
CA ASN A 250 -13.13 -1.52 -1.09
C ASN A 250 -14.17 -2.48 -1.71
N LYS A 251 -14.19 -2.66 -3.05
CA LYS A 251 -14.97 -3.72 -3.70
C LYS A 251 -14.42 -5.12 -3.43
N TYR A 252 -13.16 -5.23 -2.98
CA TYR A 252 -12.43 -6.48 -2.77
C TYR A 252 -12.06 -6.67 -1.29
N PRO A 253 -13.03 -6.83 -0.36
CA PRO A 253 -12.77 -6.93 1.07
C PRO A 253 -11.99 -8.20 1.47
N SER A 254 -11.92 -9.20 0.59
CA SER A 254 -11.12 -10.42 0.74
C SER A 254 -9.61 -10.20 0.57
N VAL A 255 -9.20 -9.02 0.10
CA VAL A 255 -7.81 -8.67 -0.16
C VAL A 255 -7.35 -7.62 0.84
N LYS A 256 -6.48 -8.01 1.75
CA LYS A 256 -5.91 -7.11 2.77
C LYS A 256 -4.62 -6.48 2.27
N LEU A 257 -4.56 -5.16 2.26
CA LEU A 257 -3.37 -4.40 1.86
C LEU A 257 -2.52 -4.00 3.06
N ASN A 258 -1.23 -4.34 3.02
CA ASN A 258 -0.20 -3.81 3.89
C ASN A 258 0.74 -2.90 3.06
N THR A 259 0.66 -1.58 3.27
CA THR A 259 1.52 -0.61 2.58
C THR A 259 2.61 -0.10 3.52
N SER A 260 3.86 -0.18 3.08
CA SER A 260 5.02 0.42 3.76
C SER A 260 5.76 1.39 2.84
N TYR A 261 6.57 2.27 3.42
CA TYR A 261 7.17 3.42 2.75
C TYR A 261 8.69 3.34 2.75
N SER A 262 9.32 3.70 1.64
CA SER A 262 10.77 3.49 1.40
C SER A 262 11.52 4.76 1.00
N PHE A 263 10.87 5.94 1.06
CA PHE A 263 11.46 7.22 0.69
C PHE A 263 12.84 7.47 1.34
N GLY A 264 13.88 7.50 0.51
CA GLY A 264 15.25 7.82 0.92
C GLY A 264 16.02 6.68 1.61
N ILE A 265 15.40 5.51 1.79
CA ILE A 265 16.04 4.33 2.39
C ILE A 265 16.13 3.14 1.44
N ASP A 266 15.45 3.19 0.29
CA ASP A 266 15.52 2.21 -0.79
C ASP A 266 15.10 2.86 -2.13
N ASP A 267 15.19 2.12 -3.23
CA ASP A 267 14.97 2.63 -4.59
C ASP A 267 13.49 2.87 -4.94
N GLN A 268 12.57 2.20 -4.26
CA GLN A 268 11.12 2.40 -4.41
C GLN A 268 10.57 3.42 -3.40
N GLU A 269 9.38 3.93 -3.67
CA GLU A 269 8.70 4.86 -2.77
C GLU A 269 7.80 4.12 -1.78
N PHE A 270 7.18 3.05 -2.24
CA PHE A 270 6.34 2.16 -1.44
C PHE A 270 6.67 0.71 -1.73
N VAL A 271 6.41 -0.15 -0.76
CA VAL A 271 6.27 -1.59 -0.98
C VAL A 271 4.83 -1.93 -0.62
N VAL A 272 4.12 -2.56 -1.55
CA VAL A 272 2.73 -2.96 -1.35
C VAL A 272 2.66 -4.48 -1.27
N ALA A 273 2.08 -4.95 -0.18
CA ALA A 273 1.98 -6.37 0.16
C ALA A 273 0.50 -6.73 0.41
N PHE A 274 -0.09 -7.51 -0.49
CA PHE A 274 -1.50 -7.89 -0.45
C PHE A 274 -1.64 -9.34 0.02
N GLU A 275 -2.39 -9.54 1.10
CA GLU A 275 -2.71 -10.84 1.67
C GLU A 275 -4.14 -11.26 1.27
N THR A 276 -4.32 -12.48 0.76
CA THR A 276 -5.65 -13.05 0.48
C THR A 276 -5.63 -14.57 0.38
N ASP A 277 -6.77 -15.21 0.61
CA ASP A 277 -6.98 -16.64 0.32
C ASP A 277 -7.51 -16.87 -1.11
N TYR A 278 -7.82 -15.80 -1.84
CA TYR A 278 -8.50 -15.81 -3.14
C TYR A 278 -7.66 -15.07 -4.20
N PRO A 279 -6.66 -15.72 -4.83
CA PRO A 279 -5.80 -15.10 -5.83
C PRO A 279 -6.53 -14.42 -7.00
N GLN A 280 -7.69 -14.96 -7.40
CA GLN A 280 -8.51 -14.39 -8.46
C GLN A 280 -9.00 -12.98 -8.11
N ASP A 281 -9.36 -12.73 -6.84
CA ASP A 281 -9.82 -11.43 -6.39
C ASP A 281 -8.69 -10.39 -6.47
N PHE A 282 -7.44 -10.81 -6.25
CA PHE A 282 -6.28 -9.93 -6.41
C PHE A 282 -6.02 -9.59 -7.89
N VAL A 283 -6.19 -10.55 -8.80
CA VAL A 283 -6.06 -10.29 -10.25
C VAL A 283 -7.10 -9.27 -10.70
N ASP A 284 -8.37 -9.47 -10.32
CA ASP A 284 -9.48 -8.59 -10.68
C ASP A 284 -9.29 -7.19 -10.04
N LEU A 285 -8.89 -7.13 -8.77
CA LEU A 285 -8.55 -5.88 -8.08
C LEU A 285 -7.50 -5.07 -8.84
N VAL A 286 -6.37 -5.69 -9.19
CA VAL A 286 -5.28 -4.99 -9.90
C VAL A 286 -5.72 -4.57 -11.30
N MET A 287 -6.57 -5.37 -11.98
CA MET A 287 -7.16 -5.01 -13.26
C MET A 287 -8.02 -3.74 -13.13
N ASP A 288 -8.96 -3.71 -12.19
CA ASP A 288 -9.83 -2.55 -11.98
C ASP A 288 -9.03 -1.31 -11.54
N LEU A 289 -8.01 -1.49 -10.69
CA LEU A 289 -7.16 -0.38 -10.25
C LEU A 289 -6.43 0.29 -11.41
N ARG A 290 -6.08 -0.45 -12.47
CA ARG A 290 -5.43 0.10 -13.68
C ARG A 290 -6.32 1.10 -14.42
N GLU A 291 -7.63 1.01 -14.26
CA GLU A 291 -8.59 1.92 -14.91
C GLU A 291 -8.77 3.24 -14.14
N THR A 292 -8.25 3.35 -12.92
CA THR A 292 -8.35 4.59 -12.11
C THR A 292 -7.38 5.68 -12.56
N GLN A 293 -7.72 6.95 -12.27
CA GLN A 293 -6.86 8.11 -12.57
C GLN A 293 -5.47 8.02 -11.92
N GLY A 294 -5.37 7.31 -10.79
CA GLY A 294 -4.11 7.09 -10.08
C GLY A 294 -3.06 6.33 -10.88
N SER A 295 -3.49 5.53 -11.87
CA SER A 295 -2.63 4.71 -12.73
C SER A 295 -1.79 5.53 -13.70
N LEU A 296 -2.26 6.72 -14.11
CA LEU A 296 -1.50 7.64 -14.96
C LEU A 296 -0.17 8.07 -14.35
N TYR A 297 -0.06 7.98 -13.02
CA TYR A 297 1.10 8.44 -12.27
C TYR A 297 2.01 7.31 -11.82
N VAL A 298 1.86 6.10 -12.34
CA VAL A 298 2.71 4.95 -11.98
C VAL A 298 3.92 4.90 -12.90
N GLU A 299 5.11 5.02 -12.32
CA GLU A 299 6.37 4.88 -13.05
C GLU A 299 6.86 3.43 -13.04
N ARG A 300 6.76 2.75 -11.88
CA ARG A 300 7.19 1.36 -11.73
C ARG A 300 6.36 0.65 -10.67
N ASP A 301 5.76 -0.48 -11.04
CA ASP A 301 5.02 -1.40 -10.16
C ASP A 301 5.49 -2.87 -10.31
N THR A 302 6.70 -3.07 -10.82
CA THR A 302 7.32 -4.38 -11.08
C THR A 302 8.73 -4.45 -10.50
N PRO A 303 9.26 -5.66 -10.21
CA PRO A 303 8.63 -6.99 -10.37
C PRO A 303 7.55 -7.32 -9.31
N ILE A 304 6.60 -8.18 -9.69
CA ILE A 304 5.57 -8.72 -8.79
C ILE A 304 5.95 -10.12 -8.32
N PHE A 305 5.88 -10.36 -7.02
CA PHE A 305 6.16 -11.64 -6.38
C PHE A 305 4.88 -12.26 -5.83
N THR A 306 4.53 -13.44 -6.33
CA THR A 306 3.41 -14.25 -5.82
C THR A 306 3.95 -15.32 -4.89
N CYS A 307 3.57 -15.24 -3.62
CA CYS A 307 4.11 -16.03 -2.53
C CYS A 307 3.02 -16.90 -1.91
N VAL A 308 3.39 -18.12 -1.49
CA VAL A 308 2.53 -19.01 -0.68
C VAL A 308 3.07 -19.05 0.74
N ALA A 309 2.22 -18.73 1.71
CA ALA A 309 2.55 -18.74 3.13
C ALA A 309 2.77 -20.18 3.62
N ASN A 310 3.84 -20.39 4.37
CA ASN A 310 4.23 -21.67 4.95
C ASN A 310 4.78 -21.45 6.38
N SER A 311 4.89 -22.52 7.16
CA SER A 311 5.78 -22.49 8.32
C SER A 311 7.24 -22.29 7.88
N LEU A 312 8.14 -21.92 8.79
CA LEU A 312 9.57 -21.83 8.45
C LEU A 312 10.11 -23.18 7.97
N GLU A 313 9.76 -24.26 8.67
CA GLU A 313 10.12 -25.63 8.28
C GLU A 313 9.60 -25.99 6.88
N ASP A 314 8.33 -25.72 6.59
CA ASP A 314 7.72 -26.03 5.30
C ASP A 314 8.30 -25.16 4.17
N THR A 315 8.67 -23.91 4.47
CA THR A 315 9.32 -23.01 3.53
C THR A 315 10.65 -23.59 3.08
N ILE A 316 11.49 -24.05 4.02
CA ILE A 316 12.79 -24.66 3.67
C ILE A 316 12.60 -26.03 3.03
N SER A 317 11.64 -26.83 3.50
CA SER A 317 11.30 -28.13 2.91
C SER A 317 10.84 -28.01 1.45
N SER A 318 10.16 -26.91 1.09
CA SER A 318 9.68 -26.65 -0.27
C SER A 318 10.80 -26.53 -1.32
N LEU A 319 12.05 -26.28 -0.90
CA LEU A 319 13.22 -26.23 -1.80
C LEU A 319 13.53 -27.59 -2.46
N GLY A 320 12.93 -28.68 -1.95
CA GLY A 320 13.09 -30.04 -2.46
C GLY A 320 14.46 -30.63 -2.14
N ILE A 321 15.01 -30.29 -0.98
CA ILE A 321 16.39 -30.63 -0.56
C ILE A 321 16.43 -31.66 0.55
#